data_AF-A0A5N5WD00-F1
#
_entry.id   AF-A0A5N5WD00-F1
#
_cell.length_a   1.000
_cell.length_b   1.000
_cell.length_c   1.000
_cell.angle_alpha   90.00
_cell.angle_beta   90.00
_cell.angle_gamma   90.00
#
_symmetry.space_group_name_H-M   'P 1'
#
loop_
_entity.id
_entity.type
_entity.pdbx_description
1 polymer ?
#
loop_
_entity_poly.entity_id
_entity_poly.type
_entity_poly.pdbx_seq_one_letter_code
_entity_poly.pdbx_strand_id
1 'polypeptide(L)'
;MPSSPQGEETYARGGPDMVTFPEMPDRLEQAKLTRLTVQRIRQLAETDPDWPIPLDKAPKVGRMRLFDWRVLEPYFRNRKSRQGQRTDRMRRQGEGSGSA
;
A
#
# COMPACT_ATOMS: atom_id res chain seq x y z
N MET A 1 24.00 -11.67 36.42
CA MET A 1 23.30 -10.41 36.04
C MET A 1 23.18 -10.41 34.53
N PRO A 2 21.97 -10.52 33.94
CA PRO A 2 21.82 -10.64 32.49
C PRO A 2 22.00 -9.27 31.83
N SER A 3 23.19 -9.05 31.26
CA SER A 3 23.42 -7.93 30.36
C SER A 3 22.71 -8.20 29.05
N SER A 4 21.66 -7.41 28.80
CA SER A 4 21.16 -6.99 27.49
C SER A 4 20.83 -8.11 26.47
N PRO A 5 19.54 -8.33 26.12
CA PRO A 5 19.26 -9.04 24.88
C PRO A 5 19.88 -8.23 23.75
N GLN A 6 20.88 -8.81 23.10
CA GLN A 6 21.42 -8.32 21.85
C GLN A 6 20.24 -8.23 20.88
N GLY A 7 19.72 -7.01 20.70
CA GLY A 7 18.87 -6.63 19.58
C GLY A 7 19.73 -6.62 18.31
N GLU A 8 20.30 -7.78 18.02
CA GLU A 8 21.16 -8.07 16.89
C GLU A 8 20.30 -7.93 15.64
N GLU A 9 20.37 -6.73 15.08
CA GLU A 9 20.66 -6.56 13.67
C GLU A 9 19.72 -7.27 12.68
N THR A 10 18.40 -7.21 12.91
CA THR A 10 17.41 -7.51 11.86
C THR A 10 17.18 -6.34 10.90
N TYR A 11 18.08 -5.35 10.91
CA TYR A 11 18.07 -4.21 9.97
C TYR A 11 18.89 -4.48 8.70
N ALA A 12 19.53 -5.64 8.59
CA ALA A 12 20.15 -6.09 7.35
C ALA A 12 19.05 -6.54 6.37
N ARG A 13 18.54 -5.60 5.56
CA ARG A 13 17.58 -5.83 4.46
C ARG A 13 16.13 -6.11 4.90
N GLY A 14 15.57 -5.25 5.75
CA GLY A 14 14.16 -5.32 6.14
C GLY A 14 13.92 -6.24 7.33
N GLY A 15 13.57 -5.67 8.48
CA GLY A 15 13.03 -6.44 9.60
C GLY A 15 11.79 -7.25 9.16
N PRO A 16 11.35 -8.24 9.98
CA PRO A 16 10.64 -9.45 9.53
C PRO A 16 9.35 -9.28 8.70
N ASP A 17 8.83 -8.07 8.55
CA ASP A 17 7.60 -7.76 7.82
C ASP A 17 7.61 -6.40 7.09
N MET A 18 8.78 -5.77 6.84
CA MET A 18 8.79 -4.53 6.04
C MET A 18 8.71 -4.83 4.54
N VAL A 19 7.84 -4.11 3.82
CA VAL A 19 7.59 -4.31 2.39
C VAL A 19 7.62 -3.00 1.63
N THR A 20 8.16 -3.03 0.41
CA THR A 20 8.08 -1.87 -0.50
C THR A 20 6.95 -2.02 -1.52
N PHE A 21 6.53 -0.92 -2.15
CA PHE A 21 5.53 -0.94 -3.22
C PHE A 21 5.69 -2.04 -4.28
N PRO A 22 6.89 -2.29 -4.86
CA PRO A 22 7.07 -3.37 -5.83
C PRO A 22 6.96 -4.77 -5.23
N GLU A 23 7.20 -4.94 -3.92
CA GLU A 23 7.13 -6.23 -3.23
C GLU A 23 5.73 -6.55 -2.70
N MET A 24 4.89 -5.53 -2.47
CA MET A 24 3.52 -5.70 -1.98
C MET A 24 2.65 -6.66 -2.82
N PRO A 25 2.68 -6.66 -4.16
CA PRO A 25 1.91 -7.63 -4.96
C PRO A 25 2.27 -9.08 -4.67
N ASP A 26 3.57 -9.36 -4.52
CA ASP A 26 4.08 -10.70 -4.21
C ASP A 26 3.64 -11.12 -2.80
N ARG A 27 3.75 -10.20 -1.84
CA ARG A 27 3.28 -10.40 -0.46
C ARG A 27 1.78 -10.64 -0.35
N LEU A 28 0.97 -9.95 -1.14
CA LEU A 28 -0.47 -10.20 -1.23
C LEU A 28 -0.75 -11.64 -1.70
N GLU A 29 -0.02 -12.11 -2.71
CA GLU A 29 -0.15 -13.48 -3.22
C GLU A 29 0.28 -14.52 -2.17
N GLN A 30 1.41 -14.29 -1.49
CA GLN A 30 1.89 -15.13 -0.39
C GLN A 30 0.88 -15.23 0.76
N ALA A 31 0.19 -14.13 1.08
CA ALA A 31 -0.86 -14.08 2.09
C ALA A 31 -2.23 -14.62 1.61
N LYS A 32 -2.30 -15.18 0.39
CA LYS A 32 -3.53 -15.67 -0.26
C LYS A 32 -4.63 -14.60 -0.36
N LEU A 33 -4.23 -13.33 -0.47
CA LEU A 33 -5.08 -12.18 -0.69
C LEU A 33 -5.20 -11.88 -2.19
N THR A 34 -6.12 -10.99 -2.56
CA THR A 34 -6.24 -10.53 -3.94
C THR A 34 -4.99 -9.75 -4.34
N ARG A 35 -4.23 -10.30 -5.29
CA ARG A 35 -3.06 -9.62 -5.87
C ARG A 35 -3.49 -8.33 -6.56
N LEU A 36 -2.87 -7.22 -6.17
CA LEU A 36 -3.07 -5.90 -6.76
C LEU A 36 -1.80 -5.48 -7.50
N THR A 37 -1.94 -4.63 -8.52
CA THR A 37 -0.79 -4.05 -9.21
C THR A 37 -0.15 -2.95 -8.37
N VAL A 38 1.16 -2.75 -8.53
CA VAL A 38 1.92 -1.68 -7.85
C VAL A 38 1.28 -0.31 -8.04
N GLN A 39 0.78 -0.01 -9.25
CA GLN A 39 0.09 1.24 -9.55
C GLN A 39 -1.20 1.40 -8.74
N ARG A 40 -2.01 0.33 -8.64
CA ARG A 40 -3.24 0.37 -7.86
C ARG A 40 -2.94 0.57 -6.38
N ILE A 41 -1.91 -0.07 -5.86
CA ILE A 41 -1.51 0.07 -4.46
C ILE A 41 -1.04 1.50 -4.16
N ARG A 42 -0.25 2.11 -5.06
CA ARG A 42 0.13 3.53 -4.95
C ARG A 42 -1.09 4.46 -4.94
N GLN A 43 -2.02 4.24 -5.87
CA GLN A 43 -3.25 5.00 -5.91
C GLN A 43 -4.04 4.88 -4.59
N LEU A 44 -4.09 3.69 -3.97
CA LEU A 44 -4.75 3.54 -2.67
C LEU A 44 -4.03 4.31 -1.58
N ALA A 45 -2.70 4.23 -1.51
CA ALA A 45 -1.93 5.02 -0.55
C ALA A 45 -2.11 6.54 -0.69
N GLU A 46 -2.54 7.02 -1.86
CA GLU A 46 -2.78 8.44 -2.14
C GLU A 46 -4.26 8.86 -1.99
N THR A 47 -5.21 7.98 -2.34
CA THR A 47 -6.63 8.32 -2.48
C THR A 47 -7.53 7.69 -1.43
N ASP A 48 -7.07 6.64 -0.76
CA ASP A 48 -7.88 5.86 0.18
C ASP A 48 -7.64 6.38 1.60
N PRO A 49 -8.65 6.98 2.26
CA PRO A 49 -8.51 7.51 3.61
C PRO A 49 -8.37 6.42 4.68
N ASP A 50 -8.83 5.20 4.39
CA ASP A 50 -8.65 4.01 5.23
C ASP A 50 -7.25 3.40 5.12
N TRP A 51 -6.38 3.95 4.27
CA TRP A 51 -5.02 3.47 4.12
C TRP A 51 -4.24 3.66 5.43
N PRO A 52 -3.70 2.58 6.02
CA PRO A 52 -3.28 2.62 7.42
C PRO A 52 -1.91 3.31 7.64
N ILE A 53 -1.10 3.46 6.58
CA ILE A 53 0.24 4.05 6.68
C ILE A 53 0.36 5.22 5.71
N PRO A 54 0.20 6.47 6.18
CA PRO A 54 0.32 7.65 5.32
C PRO A 54 1.69 7.68 4.65
N LEU A 55 1.73 8.07 3.38
CA LEU A 55 2.99 8.18 2.64
C LEU A 55 4.01 9.02 3.39
N ASP A 56 3.58 10.14 3.98
CA ASP A 56 4.46 11.07 4.71
C ASP A 56 5.12 10.43 5.95
N LYS A 57 4.43 9.49 6.60
CA LYS A 57 4.94 8.75 7.76
C LYS A 57 5.74 7.50 7.40
N ALA A 58 5.70 7.06 6.15
CA ALA A 58 6.41 5.87 5.72
C ALA A 58 7.93 6.12 5.66
N PRO A 59 8.75 5.33 6.38
CA PRO A 59 10.20 5.48 6.35
C PRO A 59 10.74 5.26 4.93
N LYS A 60 11.67 6.13 4.53
CA LYS A 60 12.32 6.09 3.23
C LYS A 60 13.70 5.44 3.37
N VAL A 61 13.95 4.43 2.54
CA VAL A 61 15.28 3.85 2.36
C VAL A 61 15.71 4.12 0.93
N GLY A 62 16.62 5.08 0.77
CA GLY A 62 16.98 5.64 -0.53
C GLY A 62 15.77 6.28 -1.22
N ARG A 63 15.39 5.73 -2.38
CA ARG A 63 14.22 6.18 -3.17
C ARG A 63 12.95 5.37 -2.88
N MET A 64 13.06 4.33 -2.06
CA MET A 64 11.97 3.39 -1.80
C MET A 64 11.32 3.72 -0.45
N ARG A 65 10.00 3.53 -0.38
CA ARG A 65 9.24 3.65 0.86
C ARG A 65 8.99 2.26 1.41
N LEU A 66 9.26 2.10 2.70
CA LEU A 66 9.00 0.87 3.43
C LEU A 66 7.69 1.02 4.21
N PHE A 67 6.92 -0.05 4.21
CA PHE A 67 5.65 -0.15 4.89
C PHE A 67 5.62 -1.40 5.76
N ASP A 68 4.93 -1.32 6.88
CA ASP A 68 4.76 -2.46 7.76
C ASP A 68 3.66 -3.39 7.22
N TRP A 69 4.03 -4.62 6.88
CA TRP A 69 3.11 -5.63 6.36
C TRP A 69 2.07 -6.04 7.39
N ARG A 70 2.40 -6.08 8.69
CA ARG A 70 1.46 -6.51 9.75
C ARG A 70 0.28 -5.55 9.90
N VAL A 71 0.51 -4.28 9.54
CA VAL A 71 -0.53 -3.25 9.53
C VAL A 71 -1.29 -3.25 8.20
N LEU A 72 -0.60 -3.52 7.08
CA LEU A 72 -1.22 -3.55 5.75
C LEU A 72 -2.05 -4.81 5.50
N GLU A 73 -1.61 -5.97 5.96
CA GLU A 73 -2.30 -7.25 5.79
C GLU A 73 -3.77 -7.18 6.24
N PRO A 74 -4.11 -6.74 7.48
CA PRO A 74 -5.50 -6.64 7.91
C PRO A 74 -6.28 -5.60 7.09
N TYR A 75 -5.64 -4.52 6.63
CA TYR A 75 -6.28 -3.57 5.70
C TYR A 75 -6.67 -4.27 4.40
N PHE A 76 -5.74 -4.96 3.74
CA PHE A 76 -6.02 -5.67 2.49
C PHE A 76 -6.99 -6.84 2.67
N ARG A 77 -6.96 -7.50 3.83
CA ARG A 77 -7.87 -8.60 4.19
C ARG A 77 -9.29 -8.11 4.46
N ASN A 78 -9.44 -7.01 5.21
CA ASN A 78 -10.74 -6.40 5.49
C ASN A 78 -11.29 -5.64 4.29
N ARG A 79 -10.41 -5.19 3.39
CA ARG A 79 -10.76 -4.67 2.08
C ARG A 79 -11.27 -5.82 1.21
N LYS A 80 -12.50 -6.27 1.51
CA LYS A 80 -13.31 -7.06 0.59
C LYS A 80 -13.25 -6.33 -0.74
N SER A 81 -12.59 -6.97 -1.69
CA SER A 81 -12.46 -6.51 -3.06
C SER A 81 -13.82 -5.97 -3.49
N ARG A 82 -13.94 -4.63 -3.59
CA ARG A 82 -15.10 -3.95 -4.21
C ARG A 82 -15.07 -4.21 -5.73
N GLN A 83 -14.72 -5.44 -6.15
CA GLN A 83 -14.95 -6.00 -7.47
C GLN A 83 -16.46 -5.99 -7.70
N GLY A 84 -16.98 -4.82 -8.08
CA GLY A 84 -18.40 -4.54 -8.18
C GLY A 84 -18.68 -3.05 -8.31
N GLN A 85 -17.90 -2.19 -7.65
CA GLN A 85 -17.92 -0.76 -7.95
C GLN A 85 -17.05 -0.54 -9.19
N ARG A 86 -17.63 -0.80 -10.35
CA ARG A 86 -17.25 -0.11 -11.58
C ARG A 86 -17.28 1.38 -11.21
N THR A 87 -16.13 2.03 -11.10
CA THR A 87 -16.08 3.50 -11.19
C THR A 87 -16.45 3.83 -12.63
N ASP A 88 -17.75 3.77 -12.90
CA ASP A 88 -18.36 4.31 -14.09
C ASP A 88 -18.05 5.80 -14.09
N ARG A 89 -17.25 6.18 -15.09
CA ARG A 89 -17.43 7.41 -15.84
C ARG A 89 -17.40 8.71 -15.03
N MET A 90 -16.19 9.16 -14.73
CA MET A 90 -15.93 10.61 -14.61
C MET A 90 -14.64 11.00 -15.34
N ARG A 91 -14.58 10.67 -16.64
CA ARG A 91 -13.86 11.53 -17.59
C ARG A 91 -14.79 12.68 -17.95
N ARG A 92 -14.68 13.74 -17.15
CA ARG A 92 -14.80 15.16 -17.51
C ARG A 92 -15.85 15.49 -18.58
N GLN A 93 -17.04 15.92 -18.11
CA GLN A 93 -17.75 17.01 -18.78
C GLN A 93 -16.79 18.21 -18.85
N GLY A 94 -16.50 18.66 -20.07
CA GLY A 94 -15.97 19.97 -20.37
C GLY A 94 -16.84 20.52 -21.49
N GLU A 95 -17.74 21.41 -21.11
CA GLU A 95 -18.66 22.14 -21.98
C GLU A 95 -17.96 22.92 -23.09
N GLY A 96 -18.69 23.08 -24.19
CA GLY A 96 -18.47 24.06 -25.24
C GLY A 96 -19.80 24.33 -25.93
N SER A 97 -20.70 25.01 -25.21
CA SER A 97 -21.94 25.60 -25.72
C SER A 97 -21.65 26.81 -26.62
N GLY A 98 -22.46 27.00 -27.67
CA GLY A 98 -22.52 28.20 -28.51
C GLY A 98 -22.85 27.84 -29.97
N SER A 99 -24.11 27.78 -30.41
CA SER A 99 -25.07 28.87 -30.68
C SER A 99 -24.79 29.65 -31.97
N ALA A 100 -25.88 29.80 -32.74
CA ALA A 100 -26.11 30.60 -33.96
C ALA A 100 -25.74 29.96 -35.30
#